data_AF-A0A2X0YJX0-F1
#
_entry.id   AF-A0A2X0YJX0-F1
#
_cell.length_a   1.000
_cell.length_b   1.000
_cell.length_c   1.000
_cell.angle_alpha   90.00
_cell.angle_beta   90.00
_cell.angle_gamma   90.00
#
_symmetry.space_group_name_H-M   'P 1'
#
loop_
_entity.id
_entity.type
_entity.pdbx_description
1 polymer ?
#
loop_
_entity_poly.entity_id
_entity_poly.type
_entity_poly.pdbx_seq_one_letter_code
_entity_poly.pdbx_strand_id
1 'polypeptide(L)' 'MEMKDLVKKIAATQNKAIKDAIQYRLNEGYSLDDLEIEYDTNTTKKKNVISSTLKIEVKVINKTDN' A
#
# COMPACT_ATOMS: atom_id res chain seq x y z
N MET A 1 13.25 -13.72 16.58
CA MET A 1 13.13 -12.65 15.56
C MET A 1 13.18 -11.34 16.30
N GLU A 2 14.18 -10.51 16.05
CA GLU A 2 14.31 -9.23 16.75
C GLU A 2 13.22 -8.24 16.30
N MET A 3 12.87 -7.29 17.16
CA MET A 3 11.87 -6.23 16.87
C MET A 3 12.15 -5.54 15.52
N LYS A 4 13.43 -5.34 15.19
CA LYS A 4 13.88 -4.72 13.94
C LYS A 4 13.52 -5.55 12.71
N ASP A 5 13.61 -6.88 12.79
CA ASP A 5 13.27 -7.77 11.68
C ASP A 5 11.76 -7.78 11.41
N LEU A 6 10.96 -7.73 12.48
CA LEU A 6 9.51 -7.68 12.37
C LEU A 6 9.05 -6.38 11.70
N VAL A 7 9.61 -5.24 12.10
CA VAL A 7 9.33 -3.94 11.48
C VAL A 7 9.73 -3.93 10.00
N LYS A 8 10.90 -4.48 9.66
CA LYS A 8 11.34 -4.60 8.26
C LYS A 8 10.39 -5.46 7.42
N LYS A 9 9.92 -6.58 7.96
CA LYS A 9 8.97 -7.45 7.26
C LYS A 9 7.63 -6.75 7.03
N ILE A 10 7.09 -6.06 8.03
CA ILE A 10 5.86 -5.28 7.90
C ILE A 10 6.02 -4.22 6.81
N ALA A 11 7.09 -3.43 6.84
CA ALA A 11 7.35 -2.40 5.84
C ALA A 11 7.50 -3.00 4.43
N ALA A 12 8.20 -4.13 4.28
CA ALA A 12 8.34 -4.82 3.00
C ALA A 12 6.99 -5.30 2.45
N THR A 13 6.12 -5.88 3.31
CA THR A 13 4.77 -6.29 2.94
C THR A 13 3.91 -5.10 2.52
N GLN A 14 4.00 -3.98 3.25
CA GLN A 14 3.27 -2.76 2.93
C GLN A 14 3.70 -2.18 1.58
N ASN A 15 5.01 -2.05 1.34
CA ASN A 15 5.55 -1.57 0.08
C ASN A 15 5.14 -2.46 -1.10
N LYS A 16 5.14 -3.78 -0.91
CA LYS A 16 4.68 -4.72 -1.94
C LYS A 16 3.20 -4.50 -2.27
N ALA A 17 2.34 -4.39 -1.27
CA ALA A 17 0.90 -4.19 -1.48
C ALA A 17 0.61 -2.86 -2.21
N ILE A 18 1.31 -1.78 -1.85
CA ILE A 18 1.19 -0.49 -2.53
C ILE A 18 1.62 -0.62 -3.99
N LYS A 19 2.78 -1.22 -4.24
CA LYS A 19 3.29 -1.44 -5.59
C LYS A 19 2.31 -2.26 -6.43
N ASP A 20 1.78 -3.35 -5.89
CA ASP A 20 0.83 -4.22 -6.60
C ASP A 20 -0.47 -3.47 -6.94
N ALA A 21 -0.99 -2.63 -6.03
CA ALA A 21 -2.19 -1.83 -6.25
C ALA A 21 -2.00 -0.75 -7.34
N ILE A 22 -0.85 -0.07 -7.35
CA ILE A 22 -0.50 0.90 -8.39
C ILE A 22 -0.33 0.18 -9.73
N GLN A 23 0.43 -0.91 -9.75
CA GLN A 23 0.73 -1.63 -10.97
C GLN A 23 -0.51 -2.26 -11.61
N TYR A 24 -1.50 -2.66 -10.79
CA TYR A 24 -2.82 -3.04 -11.28
C TYR A 24 -3.48 -1.93 -12.10
N ARG A 25 -3.51 -0.69 -11.60
CA ARG A 25 -4.07 0.46 -12.33
C ARG A 25 -3.26 0.83 -13.58
N LEU A 26 -1.94 0.75 -13.49
CA LEU A 26 -1.09 0.98 -14.66
C LEU A 26 -1.37 -0.04 -15.78
N ASN A 27 -1.66 -1.30 -15.42
CA ASN A 27 -2.05 -2.33 -16.38
C ASN A 27 -3.45 -2.11 -16.98
N GLU A 28 -4.32 -1.32 -16.33
CA GLU A 28 -5.60 -0.87 -16.89
C GLU A 28 -5.43 0.27 -17.90
N GLY A 29 -4.21 0.80 -18.07
CA GLY A 29 -3.89 1.86 -19.04
C GLY A 29 -3.86 3.27 -18.43
N TYR A 30 -4.03 3.41 -17.12
CA TYR A 30 -3.84 4.69 -16.44
C TYR A 30 -2.36 5.05 -16.33
N SER A 31 -2.02 6.32 -16.42
CA SER A 31 -0.68 6.83 -16.09
C SER A 31 -0.58 7.11 -14.59
N LEU A 32 0.63 7.28 -14.06
CA LEU A 32 0.80 7.69 -12.65
C LEU A 32 0.19 9.07 -12.37
N ASP A 33 0.14 9.95 -13.37
CA ASP A 33 -0.44 11.29 -13.26
C ASP A 33 -1.98 11.24 -13.12
N ASP A 34 -2.60 10.11 -13.50
CA ASP A 34 -4.04 9.88 -13.37
C ASP A 34 -4.43 9.27 -12.03
N LEU A 35 -3.47 8.92 -11.18
CA LEU A 35 -3.70 8.16 -9.95
C LEU A 35 -3.42 9.00 -8.71
N GLU A 36 -4.41 9.06 -7.82
CA GLU A 36 -4.22 9.48 -6.44
C GLU A 36 -4.17 8.24 -5.55
N ILE A 37 -3.10 8.10 -4.78
CA ILE A 37 -2.88 6.97 -3.89
C ILE A 37 -3.02 7.47 -2.46
N GLU A 38 -4.08 7.03 -1.80
CA GLU A 38 -4.28 7.24 -0.37
C GLU A 38 -4.02 5.92 0.34
N TYR A 39 -3.24 5.96 1.43
CA TYR A 39 -3.02 4.78 2.23
C TYR A 39 -3.09 5.11 3.72
N ASP A 40 -3.71 4.21 4.47
CA ASP A 40 -3.81 4.28 5.92
C ASP A 40 -3.17 3.02 6.52
N THR A 41 -2.30 3.24 7.50
CA THR A 41 -1.61 2.19 8.22
C THR A 41 -1.97 2.24 9.68
N ASN A 42 -2.61 1.19 10.16
CA ASN A 42 -2.86 1.01 11.58
C ASN A 42 -1.97 -0.11 12.12
N THR A 43 -1.02 0.24 12.98
CA THR A 43 -0.16 -0.72 13.66
C THR A 43 -0.60 -0.89 15.12
N THR A 44 -1.05 -2.09 15.46
CA THR A 44 -1.38 -2.48 16.82
C THR A 44 -0.29 -3.36 17.42
N LYS A 45 0.18 -3.01 18.62
CA LYS A 45 1.10 -3.84 19.42
C LYS A 45 0.34 -4.45 20.59
N LYS A 46 0.31 -5.78 20.68
CA LYS A 46 -0.32 -6.53 21.78
C LYS A 46 0.66 -7.57 22.33
N LYS A 47 1.16 -7.33 23.55
CA LYS A 47 2.18 -8.18 24.23
C LYS A 47 3.34 -8.54 23.29
N ASN A 48 3.30 -9.74 22.69
CA ASN A 48 4.34 -10.30 21.83
C ASN A 48 4.00 -10.26 20.33
N VAL A 49 2.88 -9.64 19.96
CA VAL A 49 2.40 -9.56 18.57
C VAL A 49 2.38 -8.11 18.12
N ILE A 50 2.93 -7.87 16.92
CA ILE A 50 2.74 -6.63 16.18
C ILE A 50 1.93 -7.00 14.94
N SER A 51 0.75 -6.41 14.82
CA SER A 51 -0.10 -6.51 13.64
C SER A 51 -0.17 -5.15 12.98
N SER A 52 0.06 -5.08 11.68
CA SER A 52 -0.18 -3.87 10.91
C SER A 52 -1.24 -4.16 9.85
N THR A 53 -2.30 -3.36 9.85
CA THR A 53 -3.29 -3.34 8.78
C THR A 53 -2.93 -2.18 7.86
N LEU A 54 -2.92 -2.46 6.56
CA LEU A 54 -2.72 -1.47 5.52
C LEU A 54 -3.98 -1.43 4.67
N LYS A 55 -4.60 -0.27 4.59
CA LYS A 55 -5.68 0.04 3.64
C LYS A 55 -5.08 0.91 2.55
N ILE A 56 -5.18 0.48 1.29
CA ILE A 56 -4.74 1.26 0.13
C ILE A 56 -5.98 1.56 -0.70
N GLU A 57 -6.14 2.82 -1.06
CA GLU A 57 -7.14 3.28 -1.99
C GLU A 57 -6.43 3.97 -3.16
N VAL A 58 -6.61 3.43 -4.37
CA VAL A 58 -6.07 4.03 -5.59
C VAL A 58 -7.24 4.60 -6.38
N LYS A 59 -7.38 5.93 -6.34
CA LYS A 59 -8.40 6.70 -7.03
C LYS A 59 -7.87 7.15 -8.38
N VAL A 60 -8.72 7.10 -9.40
CA VAL A 60 -8.42 7.71 -10.70
C VAL A 60 -8.94 9.14 -10.64
N ILE A 61 -8.04 10.12 -10.73
CA ILE A 61 -8.37 11.54 -10.61
C ILE A 61 -8.58 12.21 -11.98
N ASN A 62 -7.97 11.66 -13.03
CA ASN A 62 -8.21 12.08 -14.40
C ASN A 62 -8.70 10.86 -15.20
N LYS A 63 -10.02 10.79 -15.44
CA LYS A 63 -10.50 10.06 -16.60
C LYS A 63 -10.31 11.00 -17.78
N THR A 64 -9.23 10.79 -18.53
CA THR A 64 -9.25 11.22 -19.92
C THR A 64 -10.26 10.30 -20.60
N ASP A 65 -11.53 10.73 -20.67
CA ASP A 65 -12.54 10.09 -21.51
C ASP A 65 -11.99 10.17 -22.94
N ASN A 66 -11.44 9.04 -23.40
CA ASN A 66 -10.88 8.89 -24.74
C ASN A 66 -12.00 8.56 -25.73
#